data_AF-A0A1J5CII3-F1
#
_entry.id   AF-A0A1J5CII3-F1
#
_cell.length_a   1.000
_cell.length_b   1.000
_cell.length_c   1.000
_cell.angle_alpha   90.00
_cell.angle_beta   90.00
_cell.angle_gamma   90.00
#
_symmetry.space_group_name_H-M   'P 1'
#
loop_
_entity.id
_entity.type
_entity.pdbx_description
1 polymer ?
#
loop_
_entity_poly.entity_id
_entity_poly.type
_entity_poly.pdbx_seq_one_letter_code
_entity_poly.pdbx_strand_id
1 'polypeptide(L)'
;MIDGLIAGRLIGDPERRQGKGESTYVVARVRAPSSENEHVMVNVIAFDDAPCTVLLALHDGDSVAAAGALNPKVWTDKQGNTKPALDLVAHRVLSTES
;
A
#
# COMPACT_ATOMS: atom_id res chain seq x y z
N MET A 1 16.76 -5.56 1.98
CA MET A 1 15.31 -5.58 1.72
C MET A 1 14.67 -6.23 2.92
N ILE A 2 13.70 -5.57 3.54
CA ILE A 2 12.98 -6.10 4.70
C ILE A 2 11.74 -6.79 4.14
N ASP A 3 11.49 -8.04 4.50
CA ASP A 3 10.18 -8.64 4.26
C ASP A 3 9.25 -8.20 5.39
N GLY A 4 8.10 -7.65 5.02
CA GLY A 4 7.19 -7.02 5.96
C GLY A 4 5.75 -7.47 5.76
N LEU A 5 5.00 -7.46 6.85
CA LEU A 5 3.55 -7.61 6.88
C LEU A 5 2.96 -6.32 7.46
N ILE A 6 2.03 -5.71 6.74
CA ILE A 6 1.26 -4.55 7.20
C ILE A 6 -0.22 -4.86 7.16
N ALA A 7 -0.97 -4.24 8.08
CA ALA A 7 -2.43 -4.23 8.05
C ALA A 7 -2.90 -2.79 8.29
N GLY A 8 -4.02 -2.41 7.70
CA GLY A 8 -4.56 -1.07 7.84
C GLY A 8 -5.82 -0.86 7.01
N ARG A 9 -6.10 0.40 6.71
CA ARG A 9 -7.23 0.79 5.87
C ARG A 9 -6.77 1.58 4.65
N LEU A 10 -7.44 1.36 3.52
CA LEU A 10 -7.20 2.14 2.31
C LEU A 10 -7.51 3.63 2.53
N ILE A 11 -6.74 4.47 1.85
CA ILE A 11 -7.01 5.90 1.68
C ILE A 11 -7.10 6.17 0.18
N GLY A 12 -8.33 6.41 -0.28
CA GLY A 12 -8.69 6.43 -1.69
C GLY A 12 -8.76 5.04 -2.31
N ASP A 13 -9.38 4.98 -3.48
CA ASP A 13 -9.49 3.75 -4.25
C ASP A 13 -8.14 3.34 -4.86
N PRO A 14 -7.84 2.04 -4.97
CA PRO A 14 -6.65 1.56 -5.66
C PRO A 14 -6.66 1.91 -7.15
N GLU A 15 -5.51 2.30 -7.68
CA GLU A 15 -5.37 2.81 -9.04
C GLU A 15 -4.53 1.86 -9.89
N ARG A 16 -5.03 1.49 -11.08
CA ARG A 16 -4.21 0.83 -12.10
C ARG A 16 -3.32 1.84 -12.82
N ARG A 17 -2.04 1.52 -12.97
CA ARG A 17 -1.05 2.35 -13.64
C ARG A 17 -0.31 1.57 -14.73
N GLN A 18 0.17 2.31 -15.72
CA GLN A 18 0.98 1.74 -16.79
C GLN A 18 2.45 1.68 -16.39
N GLY A 19 3.06 0.51 -16.54
CA GLY A 19 4.47 0.25 -16.29
C GLY A 19 5.33 0.47 -17.54
N LYS A 20 6.44 -0.27 -17.64
CA LYS A 20 7.27 -0.27 -18.85
C LYS A 20 6.62 -1.15 -19.92
N GLY A 21 6.59 -0.66 -21.16
CA GLY A 21 5.95 -1.38 -22.28
C GLY A 21 4.45 -1.57 -22.04
N GLU A 22 3.98 -2.79 -22.18
CA GLU A 22 2.56 -3.16 -22.01
C GLU A 22 2.21 -3.64 -20.59
N SER A 23 3.15 -3.60 -19.65
CA SER A 23 2.88 -3.99 -18.26
C SER A 23 1.94 -3.02 -17.56
N THR A 24 1.08 -3.54 -16.69
CA THR A 24 0.28 -2.74 -15.75
C THR A 24 0.60 -3.15 -14.32
N TYR A 25 0.43 -2.23 -13.39
CA TYR A 25 0.58 -2.48 -11.95
C TYR A 25 -0.49 -1.71 -11.19
N VAL A 26 -0.76 -2.12 -9.95
CA VAL A 26 -1.74 -1.44 -9.10
C VAL A 26 -1.00 -0.74 -7.98
N VAL A 27 -1.43 0.47 -7.66
CA VAL A 27 -1.00 1.18 -6.46
C VAL A 27 -2.18 1.41 -5.53
N ALA A 28 -1.91 1.35 -4.24
CA ALA A 28 -2.85 1.69 -3.19
C ALA A 28 -2.12 2.43 -2.07
N ARG A 29 -2.85 3.20 -1.28
CA ARG A 29 -2.31 3.84 -0.07
C ARG A 29 -3.01 3.28 1.14
N VAL A 30 -2.24 2.80 2.12
CA VAL A 30 -2.75 2.22 3.36
C VAL A 30 -2.32 3.09 4.52
N ARG A 31 -3.29 3.46 5.38
CA ARG A 31 -3.02 3.96 6.72
C ARG A 31 -2.85 2.78 7.67
N ALA A 32 -1.59 2.45 7.98
CA ALA A 32 -1.28 1.40 8.94
C ALA A 32 -1.15 2.00 10.35
N PRO A 33 -1.91 1.51 11.36
CA PRO A 33 -1.75 1.96 12.73
C PRO A 33 -0.34 1.64 13.26
N SER A 34 0.19 2.54 14.06
CA SER A 34 1.50 2.48 14.72
C SER A 34 1.29 2.38 16.24
N SER A 35 2.20 2.96 17.04
CA SER A 35 1.99 3.35 18.44
C SER A 35 0.73 4.20 18.64
N GLU A 36 0.27 4.29 19.89
CA GLU A 36 -0.97 4.98 20.31
C GLU A 36 -1.28 6.27 19.53
N ASN A 37 -2.39 6.24 18.76
CA ASN A 37 -2.92 7.30 17.88
C ASN A 37 -2.04 7.75 16.70
N GLU A 38 -0.91 7.08 16.47
CA GLU A 38 -0.07 7.32 15.31
C GLU A 38 -0.37 6.34 14.18
N HIS A 39 0.01 6.73 12.98
CA HIS A 39 -0.08 5.88 11.81
C HIS A 39 1.07 6.17 10.86
N VAL A 40 1.46 5.14 10.11
CA VAL A 40 2.43 5.25 9.03
C VAL A 40 1.69 5.10 7.71
N MET A 41 1.99 5.99 6.77
CA MET A 41 1.50 5.84 5.40
C MET A 41 2.34 4.78 4.68
N VAL A 42 1.65 3.78 4.12
CA VAL A 42 2.26 2.74 3.30
C VAL A 42 1.77 2.88 1.86
N ASN A 43 2.67 3.14 0.92
CA ASN A 43 2.36 3.02 -0.50
C ASN A 43 2.53 1.55 -0.90
N VAL A 44 1.42 0.89 -1.20
CA VAL A 44 1.41 -0.50 -1.64
C VAL A 44 1.47 -0.52 -3.16
N ILE A 45 2.36 -1.35 -3.71
CA ILE A 45 2.57 -1.52 -5.14
C ILE A 45 2.47 -3.02 -5.43
N ALA A 46 1.55 -3.42 -6.30
CA ALA A 46 1.39 -4.81 -6.73
C ALA A 46 1.66 -4.92 -8.23
N PHE A 47 2.49 -5.90 -8.60
CA PHE A 47 2.79 -6.22 -10.00
C PHE A 47 2.16 -7.53 -10.45
N ASP A 48 2.03 -8.51 -9.55
CA ASP A 48 1.44 -9.80 -9.86
C ASP A 48 -0.08 -9.72 -9.94
N ASP A 49 -0.70 -10.55 -10.79
CA ASP A 49 -2.13 -10.53 -11.05
C ASP A 49 -2.97 -10.72 -9.78
N ALA A 50 -2.61 -11.70 -8.94
CA ALA A 50 -3.39 -12.02 -7.73
C ALA A 50 -3.51 -10.83 -6.75
N PRO A 51 -2.43 -10.19 -6.26
CA PRO A 51 -2.55 -9.01 -5.42
C PRO A 51 -3.18 -7.81 -6.14
N CYS A 52 -2.98 -7.66 -7.46
CA CYS A 52 -3.65 -6.61 -8.23
C CYS A 52 -5.18 -6.79 -8.23
N THR A 53 -5.67 -8.01 -8.46
CA THR A 53 -7.10 -8.33 -8.46
C THR A 53 -7.73 -8.04 -7.11
N VAL A 54 -7.09 -8.46 -6.01
CA VAL A 54 -7.61 -8.18 -4.66
C VAL A 54 -7.67 -6.67 -4.41
N LEU A 55 -6.61 -5.93 -4.70
CA LEU A 55 -6.60 -4.48 -4.49
C LEU A 55 -7.68 -3.78 -5.30
N LEU A 56 -7.87 -4.13 -6.58
CA LEU A 56 -8.86 -3.49 -7.44
C LEU A 56 -10.32 -3.83 -7.08
N ALA A 57 -10.56 -4.81 -6.21
CA ALA A 57 -11.89 -5.11 -5.69
C ALA A 57 -12.25 -4.25 -4.46
N LEU A 58 -11.28 -3.55 -3.88
CA LEU A 58 -11.44 -2.74 -2.68
C LEU A 58 -11.70 -1.26 -3.01
N HIS A 59 -12.27 -0.56 -2.04
CA HIS A 59 -12.58 0.86 -2.08
C HIS A 59 -11.97 1.61 -0.90
N ASP A 60 -12.02 2.94 -0.95
CA ASP A 60 -11.62 3.80 0.16
C ASP A 60 -12.22 3.34 1.51
N GLY A 61 -11.36 3.24 2.54
CA GLY A 61 -11.75 2.84 3.89
C GLY A 61 -11.75 1.33 4.16
N ASP A 62 -11.69 0.48 3.12
CA ASP A 62 -11.66 -0.98 3.28
C ASP A 62 -10.43 -1.45 4.04
N SER A 63 -10.59 -2.54 4.80
CA SER A 63 -9.51 -3.15 5.55
C SER A 63 -8.68 -4.07 4.67
N VAL A 64 -7.36 -3.97 4.77
CA VAL A 64 -6.43 -4.73 3.95
C VAL A 64 -5.19 -5.12 4.76
N ALA A 65 -4.70 -6.34 4.51
CA ALA A 65 -3.40 -6.80 4.94
C ALA A 65 -2.54 -7.14 3.71
N ALA A 66 -1.27 -6.76 3.73
CA ALA A 66 -0.35 -6.99 2.63
C ALA A 66 1.02 -7.42 3.13
N ALA A 67 1.64 -8.36 2.42
CA ALA A 67 2.98 -8.85 2.69
C ALA A 67 3.89 -8.72 1.48
N GLY A 68 5.16 -8.37 1.73
CA GLY A 68 6.20 -8.35 0.72
C GLY A 68 7.37 -7.43 1.05
N ALA A 69 8.08 -7.00 0.00
CA ALA A 69 9.31 -6.23 0.14
C ALA A 69 9.04 -4.79 0.59
N LEU A 70 9.47 -4.45 1.79
CA LEU A 70 9.24 -3.19 2.47
C LEU A 70 10.50 -2.31 2.45
N ASN A 71 10.31 -1.04 2.08
CA ASN A 71 11.34 -0.03 1.98
C ASN A 71 10.96 1.20 2.81
N PRO A 72 11.66 1.49 3.91
CA PRO A 72 11.47 2.71 4.67
C PRO A 72 11.82 3.96 3.87
N LYS A 73 11.02 5.01 4.05
CA LYS A 73 11.19 6.31 3.40
C LYS A 73 10.86 7.45 4.36
N VAL A 74 11.32 8.64 3.99
CA VAL A 74 10.89 9.90 4.59
C VAL A 74 10.03 10.62 3.56
N TRP A 75 8.83 11.01 3.96
CA TRP A 75 7.94 11.84 3.16
C TRP A 75 7.94 13.26 3.72
N THR A 76 8.14 14.25 2.87
CA THR A 76 8.01 15.66 3.23
C THR A 76 6.67 16.17 2.74
N ASP A 77 5.85 16.67 3.65
CA ASP A 77 4.55 17.25 3.30
C ASP A 77 4.70 18.64 2.65
N LYS A 78 3.59 19.19 2.17
CA LYS A 78 3.57 20.52 1.51
C LYS A 78 4.02 21.67 2.42
N GLN A 79 4.02 21.46 3.74
CA GLN A 79 4.44 22.46 4.74
C GLN A 79 5.92 22.28 5.12
N GLY A 80 6.62 21.30 4.55
CA GLY A 80 8.01 21.00 4.84
C GLY A 80 8.23 20.04 6.01
N ASN A 81 7.17 19.50 6.62
CA ASN A 81 7.33 18.55 7.73
C ASN A 81 7.71 17.17 7.19
N THR A 82 8.75 16.57 7.75
CA THR A 82 9.16 15.21 7.44
C THR A 82 8.39 14.21 8.29
N LYS A 83 7.90 13.13 7.66
CA LYS A 83 7.15 12.05 8.31
C LYS A 83 7.68 10.70 7.85
N PRO A 84 7.64 9.66 8.71
CA PRO A 84 7.94 8.30 8.28
C PRO A 84 6.90 7.83 7.25
N ALA A 85 7.38 7.13 6.23
CA ALA A 85 6.54 6.46 5.23
C ALA A 85 7.19 5.14 4.83
N LEU A 86 6.40 4.24 4.26
CA LEU A 86 6.88 2.95 3.76
C LEU A 86 6.40 2.78 2.33
N ASP A 87 7.25 2.20 1.48
CA ASP A 87 6.80 1.58 0.24
C ASP A 87 6.83 0.07 0.42
N LEU A 88 5.77 -0.62 0.03
CA LEU A 88 5.67 -2.07 0.06
C LEU A 88 5.36 -2.60 -1.34
N VAL A 89 6.26 -3.40 -1.89
CA VAL A 89 5.96 -4.21 -3.08
C VAL A 89 5.26 -5.49 -2.59
N ALA A 90 3.96 -5.58 -2.83
CA ALA A 90 3.11 -6.66 -2.33
C ALA A 90 3.27 -7.93 -3.18
N HIS A 91 3.63 -9.02 -2.51
CA HIS A 91 3.59 -10.37 -3.06
C HIS A 91 2.28 -11.10 -2.68
N ARG A 92 1.65 -10.67 -1.58
CA ARG A 92 0.36 -11.16 -1.09
C ARG A 92 -0.49 -10.01 -0.56
N VAL A 93 -1.78 -10.04 -0.85
CA VAL A 93 -2.79 -9.13 -0.33
C VAL A 93 -3.98 -9.96 0.13
N LEU A 94 -4.53 -9.63 1.28
CA LEU A 94 -5.74 -10.23 1.86
C LEU A 94 -6.70 -9.11 2.28
N SER A 95 -7.98 -9.32 2.01
CA SER A 95 -9.10 -8.48 2.46
C SER A 95 -10.26 -9.35 2.90
N THR A 96 -11.16 -8.78 3.69
CA THR A 96 -12.43 -9.43 4.08
C THR A 96 -13.51 -9.29 3.02
N GLU A 97 -13.36 -8.33 2.12
CA GLU A 97 -14.32 -8.04 1.06
C GLU A 97 -14.08 -8.96 -0.14
N SER A 98 -15.18 -9.55 -0.65
CA SER A 98 -15.21 -10.55 -1.72
C SER A 98 -15.70 -9.96 -3.05
#